data_AF-A0AAV2PGL8-F1
#
_entry.id   AF-A0AAV2PGL8-F1
#
_cell.length_a   1.000
_cell.length_b   1.000
_cell.length_c   1.000
_cell.angle_alpha   90.00
_cell.angle_beta   90.00
_cell.angle_gamma   90.00
#
_symmetry.space_group_name_H-M   'P 1'
#
loop_
_entity.id
_entity.type
_entity.pdbx_description
1 polymer ?
#
loop_
_entity_poly.entity_id
_entity_poly.type
_entity_poly.pdbx_seq_one_letter_code
_entity_poly.pdbx_strand_id
1 'polypeptide(L)'
;GKTPRYTQGLCFRLKDAIFPGSHAARPYDEKPLEDILKKELGAKTMMTDIKGIKVFVTATMIDRSPADLHLFRNYDSPEQLANSVPNSKSYYPIKPPNEQLAWKAARATGAAPYFFKALDQYVDGGLVANNPTLDVLTEIEEYRTILKKLNRCSDCPNPRVVVSLGTGRSPVIPKEIIDFEPDGIWGYLLSTKIIASNQLVQLLIEQACMSDNRTVDRARSVCSMSDIPYFRLSPQLSRDVELDEKGEEKLVQMMWETMVYINEKKEAINKLASLLTHEL
;
A
#
# COMPACT_ATOMS: atom_id res chain seq x y z
N GLY A 1 -14.24 -15.96 -5.07
CA GLY A 1 -13.39 -14.79 -5.38
C GLY A 1 -12.61 -15.03 -6.65
N LYS A 2 -11.88 -14.03 -7.15
CA LYS A 2 -10.98 -14.18 -8.32
C LYS A 2 -9.70 -14.89 -7.94
N THR A 3 -9.14 -15.70 -8.84
CA THR A 3 -7.91 -16.45 -8.58
C THR A 3 -6.66 -15.58 -8.79
N PRO A 4 -5.53 -15.89 -8.15
CA PRO A 4 -4.27 -15.17 -8.40
C PRO A 4 -3.87 -15.14 -9.88
N ARG A 5 -4.08 -16.26 -10.60
CA ARG A 5 -3.81 -16.36 -12.05
C ARG A 5 -4.68 -15.43 -12.88
N TYR A 6 -5.96 -15.26 -12.51
CA TYR A 6 -6.83 -14.27 -13.16
C TYR A 6 -6.32 -12.85 -12.90
N THR A 7 -5.94 -12.55 -11.66
CA THR A 7 -5.44 -11.22 -11.28
C THR A 7 -4.14 -10.88 -12.01
N GLN A 8 -3.22 -11.85 -12.15
CA GLN A 8 -2.01 -11.68 -12.97
C GLN A 8 -2.37 -11.29 -14.41
N GLY A 9 -3.28 -12.03 -15.05
CA GLY A 9 -3.74 -11.70 -16.40
C GLY A 9 -4.46 -10.35 -16.48
N LEU A 10 -5.16 -9.94 -15.42
CA LEU A 10 -5.76 -8.61 -15.32
C LEU A 10 -4.69 -7.50 -15.28
N CYS A 11 -3.60 -7.68 -14.53
CA CYS A 11 -2.48 -6.72 -14.51
C CYS A 11 -1.87 -6.52 -15.91
N PHE A 12 -1.70 -7.58 -16.68
CA PHE A 12 -1.23 -7.49 -18.07
C PHE A 12 -2.21 -6.76 -18.99
N ARG A 13 -3.52 -6.84 -18.76
CA ARG A 13 -4.50 -6.03 -19.53
C ARG A 13 -4.51 -4.57 -19.08
N LEU A 14 -4.37 -4.33 -17.77
CA LEU A 14 -4.37 -3.01 -17.17
C LEU A 14 -3.21 -2.16 -17.66
N LYS A 15 -1.98 -2.71 -17.73
CA LYS A 15 -0.78 -1.97 -18.14
C LYS A 15 -0.96 -1.30 -19.52
N ASP A 16 -1.62 -1.98 -20.45
CA ASP A 16 -1.79 -1.50 -21.82
C ASP A 16 -2.99 -0.57 -21.97
N ALA A 17 -4.04 -0.77 -21.17
CA ALA A 17 -5.24 0.04 -21.20
C ALA A 17 -5.09 1.40 -20.49
N ILE A 18 -4.25 1.47 -19.45
CA ILE A 18 -4.16 2.64 -18.57
C ILE A 18 -2.97 3.53 -18.91
N PHE A 19 -1.84 2.94 -19.30
CA PHE A 19 -0.62 3.70 -19.58
C PHE A 19 -0.48 3.92 -21.09
N PRO A 20 -0.63 5.14 -21.61
CA PRO A 20 -0.61 5.37 -23.06
C PRO A 20 0.80 5.23 -23.68
N GLY A 21 1.85 5.09 -22.85
CA GLY A 21 3.26 4.98 -23.24
C GLY A 21 4.13 6.09 -22.66
N SER A 22 5.45 5.95 -22.74
CA SER A 22 6.47 6.78 -22.07
C SER A 22 6.51 8.25 -22.52
N HIS A 23 5.75 8.63 -23.55
CA HIS A 23 5.69 9.98 -24.11
C HIS A 23 4.35 10.68 -23.85
N ALA A 24 3.43 10.04 -23.14
CA ALA A 24 2.14 10.62 -22.81
C ALA A 24 2.30 11.68 -21.71
N ALA A 25 1.62 12.82 -21.87
CA ALA A 25 1.57 13.83 -20.84
C ALA A 25 0.87 13.26 -19.59
N ARG A 26 1.55 13.34 -18.44
CA ARG A 26 1.01 13.02 -17.13
C ARG A 26 0.27 14.24 -16.56
N PRO A 27 -0.80 14.07 -15.76
CA PRO A 27 -1.39 12.80 -15.31
C PRO A 27 -2.18 12.07 -16.41
N TYR A 28 -2.28 10.74 -16.30
CA TYR A 28 -3.03 9.88 -17.21
C TYR A 28 -4.55 10.01 -17.03
N ASP A 29 -5.31 9.69 -18.08
CA ASP A 29 -6.76 9.65 -18.04
C ASP A 29 -7.23 8.56 -17.06
N GLU A 30 -8.06 8.96 -16.09
CA GLU A 30 -8.63 8.07 -15.10
C GLU A 30 -9.71 7.12 -15.65
N LYS A 31 -10.35 7.46 -16.78
CA LYS A 31 -11.52 6.69 -17.28
C LYS A 31 -11.23 5.22 -17.56
N PRO A 32 -10.15 4.84 -18.27
CA PRO A 32 -9.86 3.43 -18.54
C PRO A 32 -9.68 2.62 -17.26
N LEU A 33 -8.99 3.18 -16.27
CA LEU A 33 -8.81 2.56 -14.95
C LEU A 33 -10.15 2.41 -14.25
N GLU A 34 -10.95 3.48 -14.19
CA GLU A 34 -12.27 3.45 -13.55
C GLU A 34 -13.23 2.44 -14.19
N ASP A 35 -13.27 2.36 -15.52
CA ASP A 35 -14.16 1.45 -16.24
C ASP A 35 -13.77 -0.01 -15.99
N ILE A 36 -12.47 -0.31 -15.97
CA ILE A 36 -12.00 -1.65 -15.61
C ILE A 36 -12.32 -1.94 -14.14
N LEU A 37 -12.07 -1.03 -13.21
CA LEU A 37 -12.40 -1.24 -11.79
C LEU A 37 -13.92 -1.45 -11.58
N LYS A 38 -14.77 -0.68 -12.26
CA LYS A 38 -16.24 -0.84 -12.22
C LYS A 38 -16.67 -2.20 -12.80
N LYS A 39 -16.05 -2.65 -13.89
CA LYS A 39 -16.29 -3.98 -14.48
C LYS A 39 -15.85 -5.10 -13.55
N GLU A 40 -14.68 -4.95 -12.93
CA GLU A 40 -14.04 -6.01 -12.14
C GLU A 40 -14.60 -6.10 -10.72
N LEU A 41 -14.91 -4.98 -10.07
CA LEU A 41 -15.38 -4.93 -8.68
C LEU A 41 -16.88 -4.68 -8.55
N GLY A 42 -17.55 -4.31 -9.65
CA GLY A 42 -18.97 -3.95 -9.68
C GLY A 42 -19.19 -2.45 -9.44
N ALA A 43 -19.92 -1.79 -10.34
CA ALA A 43 -20.13 -0.34 -10.28
C ALA A 43 -20.94 0.14 -9.06
N LYS A 44 -21.74 -0.75 -8.47
CA LYS A 44 -22.61 -0.48 -7.29
C LYS A 44 -22.22 -1.29 -6.06
N THR A 45 -21.18 -2.11 -6.15
CA THR A 45 -20.76 -2.98 -5.05
C THR A 45 -20.13 -2.13 -3.96
N MET A 46 -20.66 -2.25 -2.75
CA MET A 46 -20.16 -1.58 -1.56
C MET A 46 -19.03 -2.39 -0.92
N MET A 47 -18.16 -1.75 -0.15
CA MET A 47 -17.09 -2.43 0.59
C MET A 47 -17.65 -3.56 1.46
N THR A 48 -18.74 -3.29 2.17
CA THR A 48 -19.40 -4.29 3.04
C THR A 48 -20.05 -5.45 2.28
N ASP A 49 -20.20 -5.39 0.96
CA ASP A 49 -20.68 -6.53 0.16
C ASP A 49 -19.61 -7.64 0.06
N ILE A 50 -18.35 -7.31 0.33
CA ILE A 50 -17.27 -8.29 0.46
C ILE A 50 -17.46 -9.02 1.80
N LYS A 51 -17.80 -10.31 1.74
CA LYS A 51 -18.06 -11.16 2.92
C LYS A 51 -17.00 -12.26 3.08
N GLY A 52 -16.93 -12.84 4.28
CA GLY A 52 -16.09 -14.00 4.59
C GLY A 52 -14.64 -13.69 4.96
N ILE A 53 -14.15 -12.48 4.64
CA ILE A 53 -12.83 -11.98 5.02
C ILE A 53 -12.94 -10.52 5.43
N LYS A 54 -12.12 -10.08 6.39
CA LYS A 54 -11.93 -8.67 6.71
C LYS A 54 -10.86 -8.10 5.80
N VAL A 55 -11.14 -6.97 5.16
CA VAL A 55 -10.26 -6.32 4.20
C VAL A 55 -10.31 -4.81 4.43
N PHE A 56 -9.14 -4.17 4.32
CA PHE A 56 -9.07 -2.74 4.09
C PHE A 56 -8.03 -2.39 3.04
N VAL A 57 -8.18 -1.21 2.44
CA VAL A 57 -7.17 -0.56 1.60
C VAL A 57 -6.91 0.87 2.10
N THR A 58 -5.70 1.35 1.88
CA THR A 58 -5.20 2.63 2.41
C THR A 58 -5.37 3.75 1.39
N ALA A 59 -5.75 4.94 1.84
CA ALA A 59 -5.68 6.15 1.03
C ALA A 59 -5.26 7.34 1.88
N THR A 60 -4.54 8.29 1.30
CA THR A 60 -4.13 9.51 1.99
C THR A 60 -5.16 10.61 1.75
N MET A 61 -5.71 11.17 2.83
CA MET A 61 -6.61 12.31 2.80
C MET A 61 -5.80 13.60 2.73
N ILE A 62 -6.04 14.37 1.67
CA ILE A 62 -5.30 15.62 1.37
C ILE A 62 -6.18 16.87 1.50
N ASP A 63 -7.42 16.73 1.97
CA ASP A 63 -8.35 17.83 2.26
C ASP A 63 -8.06 18.53 3.61
N ARG A 64 -7.01 18.11 4.32
CA ARG A 64 -6.67 18.55 5.67
C ARG A 64 -5.16 18.62 5.90
N SER A 65 -4.77 19.36 6.92
CA SER A 65 -3.39 19.47 7.38
C SER A 65 -3.33 19.26 8.91
N PRO A 66 -2.55 18.30 9.42
CA PRO A 66 -1.70 17.38 8.66
C PRO A 66 -2.53 16.42 7.79
N ALA A 67 -1.94 15.93 6.69
CA ALA A 67 -2.55 14.86 5.90
C ALA A 67 -2.76 13.63 6.77
N ASP A 68 -3.79 12.84 6.46
CA ASP A 68 -4.28 11.79 7.36
C ASP A 68 -4.54 10.48 6.60
N LEU A 69 -4.49 9.36 7.28
CA LEU A 69 -4.71 8.04 6.69
C LEU A 69 -6.19 7.68 6.77
N HIS A 70 -6.79 7.33 5.63
CA HIS A 70 -8.11 6.73 5.57
C HIS A 70 -8.02 5.25 5.21
N LEU A 71 -8.70 4.42 5.98
CA LEU A 71 -8.85 3.00 5.69
C LEU A 71 -10.24 2.75 5.12
N PHE A 72 -10.31 2.44 3.81
CA PHE A 72 -11.51 1.88 3.21
C PHE A 72 -11.61 0.43 3.65
N ARG A 73 -12.55 0.12 4.54
CA ARG A 73 -12.72 -1.18 5.19
C ARG A 73 -14.10 -1.78 4.91
N ASN A 74 -14.24 -3.10 4.99
CA ASN A 74 -15.53 -3.80 4.85
C ASN A 74 -16.21 -4.15 6.19
N TYR A 75 -15.72 -3.60 7.29
CA TYR A 75 -16.17 -3.81 8.65
C TYR A 75 -16.20 -2.46 9.39
N ASP A 76 -16.90 -2.38 10.52
CA ASP A 76 -17.01 -1.14 11.31
C ASP A 76 -15.66 -0.71 11.88
N SER A 77 -15.33 0.57 11.96
CA SER A 77 -14.06 0.99 12.60
C SER A 77 -14.09 0.76 14.14
N PRO A 78 -12.93 0.74 14.81
CA PRO A 78 -12.88 0.74 16.29
C PRO A 78 -13.73 1.86 16.90
N GLU A 79 -13.72 3.06 16.32
CA GLU A 79 -14.50 4.21 16.76
C GLU A 79 -16.00 3.99 16.60
N GLN A 80 -16.42 3.42 15.47
CA GLN A 80 -17.82 3.07 15.21
C GLN A 80 -18.31 2.02 16.22
N LEU A 81 -17.48 1.00 16.52
CA LEU A 81 -17.81 -0.01 17.53
C LEU A 81 -17.92 0.58 18.95
N ALA A 82 -17.10 1.59 19.26
CA ALA A 82 -17.13 2.29 20.53
C ALA A 82 -18.29 3.29 20.66
N ASN A 83 -19.16 3.40 19.64
CA ASN A 83 -20.17 4.47 19.52
C ASN A 83 -19.58 5.87 19.75
N SER A 84 -18.30 6.03 19.45
CA SER A 84 -17.59 7.29 19.65
C SER A 84 -17.91 8.18 18.46
N VAL A 85 -18.45 9.37 18.73
CA VAL A 85 -18.61 10.39 17.68
C VAL A 85 -17.19 10.76 17.22
N PRO A 86 -16.86 10.64 15.93
CA PRO A 86 -15.56 11.10 15.44
C PRO A 86 -15.41 12.57 15.81
N ASN A 87 -14.41 12.88 16.64
CA ASN A 87 -14.17 14.25 17.12
C ASN A 87 -13.58 15.16 16.02
N SER A 88 -13.51 14.67 14.78
CA SER A 88 -13.01 15.41 13.65
C SER A 88 -14.14 16.21 13.02
N LYS A 89 -14.08 17.54 13.20
CA LYS A 89 -14.76 18.50 12.32
C LYS A 89 -14.15 18.38 10.92
N SER A 90 -14.43 17.30 10.21
CA SER A 90 -13.99 17.14 8.84
C SER A 90 -14.87 18.00 7.96
N TYR A 91 -14.24 18.83 7.11
CA TYR A 91 -14.95 19.63 6.11
C TYR A 91 -15.72 18.74 5.12
N TYR A 92 -15.28 17.49 4.92
CA TYR A 92 -15.93 16.49 4.09
C TYR A 92 -16.22 15.21 4.90
N PRO A 93 -17.48 14.89 5.21
CA PRO A 93 -17.82 13.73 6.04
C PRO A 93 -17.38 12.43 5.36
N ILE A 94 -16.69 11.59 6.13
CA ILE A 94 -16.31 10.25 5.68
C ILE A 94 -17.55 9.37 5.74
N LYS A 95 -17.90 8.78 4.58
CA LYS A 95 -19.03 7.85 4.49
C LYS A 95 -18.74 6.56 5.27
N PRO A 96 -19.75 5.95 5.91
CA PRO A 96 -19.57 4.64 6.55
C PRO A 96 -19.26 3.54 5.52
N PRO A 97 -18.66 2.40 5.95
CA PRO A 97 -18.27 1.30 5.06
C PRO A 97 -19.36 0.80 4.09
N ASN A 98 -20.63 0.80 4.53
CA ASN A 98 -21.78 0.36 3.76
C ASN A 98 -22.23 1.34 2.65
N GLU A 99 -21.63 2.52 2.60
CA GLU A 99 -21.87 3.54 1.58
C GLU A 99 -20.64 3.84 0.72
N GLN A 100 -19.54 3.10 0.95
CA GLN A 100 -18.30 3.22 0.19
C GLN A 100 -18.26 2.19 -0.94
N LEU A 101 -18.15 2.65 -2.17
CA LEU A 101 -18.05 1.78 -3.36
C LEU A 101 -16.68 1.11 -3.44
N ALA A 102 -16.64 -0.20 -3.69
CA ALA A 102 -15.40 -0.98 -3.76
C ALA A 102 -14.47 -0.49 -4.89
N TRP A 103 -15.02 -0.15 -6.06
CA TRP A 103 -14.21 0.38 -7.17
C TRP A 103 -13.63 1.76 -6.87
N LYS A 104 -14.33 2.60 -6.09
CA LYS A 104 -13.80 3.90 -5.65
C LYS A 104 -12.66 3.72 -4.65
N ALA A 105 -12.80 2.80 -3.69
CA ALA A 105 -11.73 2.46 -2.76
C ALA A 105 -10.48 1.97 -3.51
N ALA A 106 -10.65 1.08 -4.49
CA ALA A 106 -9.58 0.58 -5.34
C ALA A 106 -8.93 1.69 -6.21
N ARG A 107 -9.71 2.66 -6.70
CA ARG A 107 -9.20 3.81 -7.46
C ARG A 107 -8.43 4.75 -6.55
N ALA A 108 -8.94 5.04 -5.35
CA ALA A 108 -8.30 5.92 -4.38
C ALA A 108 -6.95 5.38 -3.90
N THR A 109 -6.88 4.08 -3.53
CA THR A 109 -5.66 3.48 -3.00
C THR A 109 -4.51 3.44 -4.00
N GLY A 110 -4.77 3.42 -5.30
CA GLY A 110 -3.76 3.40 -6.36
C GLY A 110 -3.61 4.71 -7.13
N ALA A 111 -4.17 5.81 -6.63
CA ALA A 111 -4.12 7.12 -7.27
C ALA A 111 -2.76 7.80 -7.03
N ALA A 112 -1.69 7.18 -7.50
CA ALA A 112 -0.32 7.64 -7.33
C ALA A 112 -0.18 9.11 -7.78
N PRO A 113 0.26 10.02 -6.90
CA PRO A 113 0.57 11.39 -7.28
C PRO A 113 1.53 11.39 -8.48
N TYR A 114 1.45 12.41 -9.33
CA TYR A 114 2.11 12.51 -10.64
C TYR A 114 1.48 11.64 -11.74
N PHE A 115 0.99 10.43 -11.45
CA PHE A 115 0.39 9.55 -12.46
C PHE A 115 -1.11 9.77 -12.63
N PHE A 116 -1.85 9.95 -11.55
CA PHE A 116 -3.30 10.14 -11.58
C PHE A 116 -3.71 11.37 -10.78
N LYS A 117 -4.86 11.95 -11.15
CA LYS A 117 -5.52 12.99 -10.35
C LYS A 117 -6.09 12.38 -9.06
N ALA A 118 -6.30 13.19 -8.02
CA ALA A 118 -7.00 12.75 -6.81
C ALA A 118 -8.43 12.23 -7.11
N LEU A 119 -8.96 11.35 -6.25
CA LEU A 119 -10.37 10.94 -6.25
C LEU A 119 -11.04 11.58 -5.05
N ASP A 120 -11.99 12.48 -5.25
CA ASP A 120 -12.62 13.21 -4.15
C ASP A 120 -11.52 13.85 -3.27
N GLN A 121 -11.42 13.54 -1.97
CA GLN A 121 -10.33 13.99 -1.08
C GLN A 121 -9.11 13.07 -0.99
N TYR A 122 -9.02 12.03 -1.82
CA TYR A 122 -8.06 10.93 -1.66
C TYR A 122 -7.00 10.88 -2.75
N VAL A 123 -5.77 10.57 -2.34
CA VAL A 123 -4.66 10.11 -3.19
C VAL A 123 -4.14 8.75 -2.71
N ASP A 124 -3.18 8.19 -3.43
CA ASP A 124 -2.53 6.91 -3.11
C ASP A 124 -2.16 6.78 -1.63
N GLY A 125 -2.48 5.63 -1.05
CA GLY A 125 -2.11 5.32 0.33
C GLY A 125 -0.60 5.22 0.53
N GLY A 126 0.18 5.06 -0.55
CA GLY A 126 1.62 5.00 -0.57
C GLY A 126 2.31 6.21 0.04
N LEU A 127 1.66 7.38 0.11
CA LEU A 127 2.24 8.56 0.77
C LEU A 127 2.34 8.41 2.30
N VAL A 128 1.53 7.56 2.91
CA VAL A 128 1.47 7.38 4.38
C VAL A 128 1.72 5.94 4.79
N ALA A 129 1.12 4.98 4.09
CA ALA A 129 1.06 3.57 4.46
C ALA A 129 1.37 2.65 3.26
N ASN A 130 2.50 2.88 2.55
CA ASN A 130 2.89 2.06 1.39
C ASN A 130 3.18 0.59 1.71
N ASN A 131 3.49 0.30 2.97
CA ASN A 131 3.47 -1.06 3.51
C ASN A 131 2.55 -1.08 4.73
N PRO A 132 1.29 -1.51 4.58
CA PRO A 132 0.27 -1.38 5.61
C PRO A 132 0.44 -2.36 6.77
N THR A 133 1.55 -3.10 6.87
CA THR A 133 1.72 -4.15 7.89
C THR A 133 1.57 -3.59 9.30
N LEU A 134 2.20 -2.44 9.58
CA LEU A 134 2.07 -1.80 10.89
C LEU A 134 0.66 -1.25 11.12
N ASP A 135 0.04 -0.67 10.09
CA ASP A 135 -1.34 -0.16 10.16
C ASP A 135 -2.33 -1.28 10.45
N VAL A 136 -2.15 -2.47 9.84
CA VAL A 136 -2.95 -3.68 10.15
C VAL A 136 -2.78 -4.07 11.63
N LEU A 137 -1.56 -4.09 12.13
CA LEU A 137 -1.29 -4.48 13.53
C LEU A 137 -1.87 -3.48 14.52
N THR A 138 -1.76 -2.18 14.22
CA THR A 138 -2.38 -1.11 15.00
C THR A 138 -3.90 -1.25 15.01
N GLU A 139 -4.53 -1.39 13.84
CA GLU A 139 -5.99 -1.58 13.72
C GLU A 139 -6.45 -2.82 14.51
N ILE A 140 -5.71 -3.94 14.46
CA ILE A 140 -5.99 -5.15 15.24
C ILE A 140 -5.96 -4.87 16.75
N GLU A 141 -4.97 -4.13 17.24
CA GLU A 141 -4.83 -3.84 18.66
C GLU A 141 -5.86 -2.83 19.17
N GLU A 142 -6.20 -1.82 18.35
CA GLU A 142 -7.31 -0.90 18.63
C GLU A 142 -8.63 -1.67 18.74
N TYR A 143 -8.89 -2.57 17.79
CA TYR A 143 -10.04 -3.47 17.80
C TYR A 143 -10.11 -4.31 19.08
N ARG A 144 -9.00 -4.94 19.47
CA ARG A 144 -8.91 -5.72 20.71
C ARG A 144 -9.21 -4.85 21.91
N THR A 145 -8.64 -3.65 21.97
CA THR A 145 -8.83 -2.72 23.08
C THR A 145 -10.30 -2.35 23.24
N ILE A 146 -10.98 -2.00 22.15
CA ILE A 146 -12.42 -1.68 22.18
C ILE A 146 -13.26 -2.91 22.55
N LEU A 147 -13.01 -4.07 21.94
CA LEU A 147 -13.76 -5.29 22.24
C LEU A 147 -13.59 -5.73 23.71
N LYS A 148 -12.40 -5.60 24.28
CA LYS A 148 -12.15 -5.83 25.71
C LYS A 148 -12.98 -4.89 26.59
N LYS A 149 -13.00 -3.59 26.26
CA LYS A 149 -13.84 -2.60 26.98
C LYS A 149 -15.33 -2.91 26.90
N LEU A 150 -15.78 -3.50 25.80
CA LEU A 150 -17.17 -3.93 25.60
C LEU A 150 -17.48 -5.32 26.19
N ASN A 151 -16.55 -5.93 26.95
CA ASN A 151 -16.67 -7.29 27.48
C ASN A 151 -16.87 -8.38 26.39
N ARG A 152 -16.35 -8.15 25.19
CA ARG A 152 -16.42 -9.04 24.01
C ARG A 152 -15.07 -9.67 23.68
N CYS A 153 -14.32 -10.10 24.69
CA CYS A 153 -12.97 -10.66 24.53
C CYS A 153 -12.92 -11.90 23.62
N SER A 154 -14.03 -12.67 23.55
CA SER A 154 -14.16 -13.82 22.64
C SER A 154 -14.02 -13.45 21.16
N ASP A 155 -14.36 -12.21 20.81
CA ASP A 155 -14.40 -11.73 19.43
C ASP A 155 -13.07 -11.07 19.02
N CYS A 156 -12.10 -11.00 19.93
CA CYS A 156 -10.84 -10.33 19.70
C CYS A 156 -10.04 -11.02 18.57
N PRO A 157 -9.59 -10.28 17.54
CA PRO A 157 -8.76 -10.85 16.49
C PRO A 157 -7.44 -11.37 17.09
N ASN A 158 -7.03 -12.58 16.70
CA ASN A 158 -5.74 -13.14 17.11
C ASN A 158 -4.97 -13.69 15.89
N PRO A 159 -4.16 -12.86 15.21
CA PRO A 159 -3.40 -13.32 14.06
C PRO A 159 -2.35 -14.34 14.49
N ARG A 160 -2.34 -15.51 13.84
CA ARG A 160 -1.36 -16.58 14.09
C ARG A 160 -0.09 -16.42 13.27
N VAL A 161 -0.16 -15.65 12.19
CA VAL A 161 0.95 -15.39 11.26
C VAL A 161 0.67 -14.09 10.54
N VAL A 162 1.72 -13.33 10.22
CA VAL A 162 1.65 -12.14 9.37
C VAL A 162 2.52 -12.36 8.15
N VAL A 163 1.93 -12.14 6.97
CA VAL A 163 2.62 -12.25 5.68
C VAL A 163 2.57 -10.90 4.98
N SER A 164 3.72 -10.30 4.74
CA SER A 164 3.88 -9.07 3.98
C SER A 164 4.48 -9.40 2.62
N LEU A 165 3.73 -9.13 1.55
CA LEU A 165 4.17 -9.34 0.17
C LEU A 165 4.62 -8.00 -0.41
N GLY A 166 5.84 -7.93 -0.92
CA GLY A 166 6.37 -6.77 -1.62
C GLY A 166 6.24 -6.93 -3.14
N THR A 167 6.31 -5.82 -3.86
CA THR A 167 6.29 -5.76 -5.32
C THR A 167 7.67 -5.92 -5.96
N GLY A 168 8.66 -6.40 -5.19
CA GLY A 168 10.07 -6.46 -5.58
C GLY A 168 10.89 -5.33 -4.95
N ARG A 169 12.21 -5.54 -4.90
CA ARG A 169 13.19 -4.56 -4.43
C ARG A 169 14.08 -4.17 -5.59
N SER A 170 14.09 -2.88 -5.92
CA SER A 170 15.01 -2.32 -6.91
C SER A 170 16.47 -2.53 -6.49
N PRO A 171 17.41 -2.60 -7.44
CA PRO A 171 18.83 -2.66 -7.12
C PRO A 171 19.27 -1.38 -6.40
N VAL A 172 20.22 -1.51 -5.47
CA VAL A 172 20.83 -0.37 -4.79
C VAL A 172 21.80 0.31 -5.77
N ILE A 173 21.47 1.51 -6.20
CA ILE A 173 22.30 2.32 -7.08
C ILE A 173 23.02 3.38 -6.24
N PRO A 174 24.36 3.53 -6.36
CA PRO A 174 25.07 4.62 -5.71
C PRO A 174 24.49 5.96 -6.14
N LYS A 175 24.09 6.80 -5.17
CA LYS A 175 23.72 8.20 -5.39
C LYS A 175 24.85 9.09 -4.89
N GLU A 176 25.03 10.24 -5.54
CA GLU A 176 25.95 11.27 -5.04
C GLU A 176 25.52 11.68 -3.62
N ILE A 177 26.51 11.83 -2.74
CA ILE A 177 26.26 12.27 -1.37
C ILE A 177 25.88 13.75 -1.43
N ILE A 178 24.67 14.06 -0.96
CA ILE A 178 24.20 15.43 -0.83
C ILE A 178 24.59 15.91 0.56
N ASP A 179 25.47 16.90 0.63
CA ASP A 179 25.75 17.62 1.87
C ASP A 179 24.68 18.70 2.09
N PHE A 180 24.10 18.72 3.28
CA PHE A 180 23.03 19.65 3.67
C PHE A 180 23.53 20.84 4.49
N GLU A 181 24.84 21.05 4.61
CA GLU A 181 25.39 22.23 5.27
C GLU A 181 25.34 23.48 4.37
N PRO A 182 24.65 24.56 4.78
CA PRO A 182 24.72 25.83 4.10
C PRO A 182 25.95 26.62 4.60
N ASP A 183 27.15 26.15 4.29
CA ASP A 183 28.36 26.90 4.65
C ASP A 183 28.73 27.93 3.56
N GLY A 184 28.52 29.20 3.92
CA GLY A 184 28.88 30.36 3.11
C GLY A 184 28.05 30.55 1.82
N ILE A 185 28.49 31.51 0.99
CA ILE A 185 27.82 31.85 -0.28
C ILE A 185 27.81 30.64 -1.25
N TRP A 186 28.83 29.79 -1.17
CA TRP A 186 28.93 28.57 -1.97
C TRP A 186 27.94 27.48 -1.52
N GLY A 187 27.72 27.31 -0.21
CA GLY A 187 26.67 26.43 0.33
C GLY A 187 25.26 26.92 -0.01
N TYR A 188 25.03 28.24 -0.05
CA TYR A 188 23.78 28.81 -0.56
C TYR A 188 23.56 28.52 -2.06
N LEU A 189 24.61 28.62 -2.87
CA LEU A 189 24.52 28.29 -4.30
C LEU A 189 24.33 26.77 -4.55
N LEU A 190 24.90 25.92 -3.68
CA LEU A 190 24.72 24.47 -3.74
C LEU A 190 23.32 24.06 -3.27
N SER A 191 22.82 24.60 -2.16
CA SER A 191 21.46 24.36 -1.68
C SER A 191 20.40 24.86 -2.65
N THR A 192 20.60 26.00 -3.30
CA THR A 192 19.72 26.45 -4.39
C THR A 192 19.76 25.52 -5.61
N LYS A 193 20.92 24.92 -5.95
CA LYS A 193 21.01 23.85 -6.97
C LYS A 193 20.33 22.54 -6.54
N ILE A 194 20.40 22.15 -5.26
CA ILE A 194 19.75 20.95 -4.71
C ILE A 194 18.22 21.12 -4.74
N ILE A 195 17.72 22.29 -4.34
CA ILE A 195 16.30 22.65 -4.42
C ILE A 195 15.86 22.75 -5.88
N ALA A 196 16.67 23.37 -6.75
CA ALA A 196 16.36 23.50 -8.18
C ALA A 196 16.42 22.17 -8.96
N SER A 197 17.20 21.19 -8.48
CA SER A 197 17.32 19.85 -9.11
C SER A 197 16.27 18.85 -8.61
N ASN A 198 15.33 19.26 -7.76
CA ASN A 198 14.29 18.42 -7.17
C ASN A 198 14.78 17.20 -6.36
N GLN A 199 16.10 17.05 -6.14
CA GLN A 199 16.67 15.85 -5.51
C GLN A 199 16.21 15.67 -4.06
N LEU A 200 16.14 16.76 -3.28
CA LEU A 200 15.61 16.71 -1.92
C LEU A 200 14.13 16.31 -1.87
N VAL A 201 13.34 16.83 -2.81
CA VAL A 201 11.91 16.48 -2.92
C VAL A 201 11.75 15.00 -3.26
N GLN A 202 12.55 14.48 -4.20
CA GLN A 202 12.56 13.05 -4.53
C GLN A 202 12.98 12.19 -3.33
N LEU A 203 14.01 12.59 -2.58
CA LEU A 203 14.41 11.87 -1.37
C LEU A 203 13.29 11.85 -0.33
N LEU A 204 12.58 12.96 -0.11
CA LEU A 204 11.44 13.01 0.81
C LEU A 204 10.29 12.11 0.35
N ILE A 205 9.99 12.07 -0.95
CA ILE A 205 8.98 11.18 -1.53
C ILE A 205 9.40 9.72 -1.38
N GLU A 206 10.66 9.38 -1.68
CA GLU A 206 11.21 8.03 -1.51
C GLU A 206 11.10 7.57 -0.05
N GLN A 207 11.39 8.45 0.91
CA GLN A 207 11.27 8.17 2.33
C GLN A 207 9.81 8.01 2.79
N ALA A 208 8.91 8.89 2.32
CA ALA A 208 7.49 8.80 2.64
C ALA A 208 6.85 7.52 2.09
N CYS A 209 7.23 7.14 0.87
CA CYS A 209 6.74 5.94 0.19
C CYS A 209 7.55 4.68 0.52
N MET A 210 8.32 4.63 1.62
CA MET A 210 9.11 3.45 1.98
C MET A 210 8.24 2.25 2.33
N SER A 211 8.33 1.21 1.51
CA SER A 211 7.64 -0.07 1.73
C SER A 211 8.56 -1.19 2.26
N ASP A 212 9.87 -0.97 2.30
CA ASP A 212 10.88 -1.95 2.74
C ASP A 212 11.83 -1.36 3.81
N ASN A 213 12.95 -2.03 4.09
CA ASN A 213 13.97 -1.60 5.07
C ASN A 213 13.40 -1.45 6.50
N ARG A 214 13.54 -0.26 7.11
CA ARG A 214 13.14 -0.01 8.50
C ARG A 214 11.66 -0.21 8.75
N THR A 215 10.80 -0.02 7.75
CA THR A 215 9.36 -0.31 7.86
C THR A 215 9.12 -1.79 8.14
N VAL A 216 9.85 -2.67 7.45
CA VAL A 216 9.81 -4.13 7.65
C VAL A 216 10.44 -4.52 8.98
N ASP A 217 11.55 -3.90 9.39
CA ASP A 217 12.19 -4.18 10.68
C ASP A 217 11.28 -3.84 11.87
N ARG A 218 10.60 -2.69 11.80
CA ARG A 218 9.60 -2.26 12.80
C ARG A 218 8.47 -3.28 12.88
N ALA A 219 7.88 -3.66 11.73
CA ALA A 219 6.82 -4.67 11.69
C ALA A 219 7.26 -6.02 12.26
N ARG A 220 8.45 -6.48 11.88
CA ARG A 220 9.04 -7.73 12.40
C ARG A 220 9.23 -7.67 13.91
N SER A 221 9.71 -6.54 14.44
CA SER A 221 9.91 -6.32 15.87
C SER A 221 8.59 -6.41 16.64
N VAL A 222 7.54 -5.72 16.17
CA VAL A 222 6.20 -5.76 16.79
C VAL A 222 5.61 -7.17 16.76
N CYS A 223 5.75 -7.89 15.63
CA CYS A 223 5.31 -9.28 15.54
C CYS A 223 6.08 -10.17 16.52
N SER A 224 7.40 -9.99 16.64
CA SER A 224 8.24 -10.73 17.58
C SER A 224 7.86 -10.47 19.04
N MET A 225 7.50 -9.23 19.40
CA MET A 225 7.02 -8.91 20.75
C MET A 225 5.68 -9.58 21.08
N SER A 226 4.92 -9.94 20.05
CA SER A 226 3.60 -10.55 20.18
C SER A 226 3.61 -12.06 19.93
N ASP A 227 4.80 -12.68 19.81
CA ASP A 227 4.99 -14.09 19.45
C ASP A 227 4.30 -14.50 18.14
N ILE A 228 4.20 -13.58 17.18
CA ILE A 228 3.60 -13.82 15.87
C ILE A 228 4.72 -14.04 14.83
N PRO A 229 4.77 -15.20 14.15
CA PRO A 229 5.64 -15.40 13.00
C PRO A 229 5.39 -14.38 11.90
N TYR A 230 6.45 -13.70 11.46
CA TYR A 230 6.41 -12.69 10.40
C TYR A 230 7.20 -13.14 9.16
N PHE A 231 6.54 -13.14 8.00
CA PHE A 231 7.15 -13.47 6.71
C PHE A 231 7.08 -12.25 5.78
N ARG A 232 8.25 -11.73 5.38
CA ARG A 232 8.37 -10.72 4.31
C ARG A 232 8.87 -11.40 3.06
N LEU A 233 8.04 -11.41 2.01
CA LEU A 233 8.39 -11.98 0.70
C LEU A 233 8.47 -10.85 -0.32
N SER A 234 9.69 -10.53 -0.76
CA SER A 234 9.94 -9.50 -1.78
C SER A 234 11.24 -9.84 -2.53
N PRO A 235 11.17 -10.25 -3.80
CA PRO A 235 12.35 -10.65 -4.57
C PRO A 235 13.30 -9.46 -4.78
N GLN A 236 14.60 -9.74 -4.83
CA GLN A 236 15.56 -8.74 -5.30
C GLN A 236 15.53 -8.73 -6.82
N LEU A 237 15.28 -7.58 -7.42
CA LEU A 237 15.24 -7.42 -8.87
C LEU A 237 16.60 -7.00 -9.41
N SER A 238 16.93 -7.44 -10.63
CA SER A 238 18.19 -7.08 -11.30
C SER A 238 18.15 -5.71 -11.97
N ARG A 239 16.95 -5.26 -12.36
CA ARG A 239 16.71 -3.98 -13.02
C ARG A 239 15.69 -3.18 -12.22
N ASP A 240 15.78 -1.87 -12.31
CA ASP A 240 14.71 -1.00 -11.80
C ASP A 240 13.48 -1.10 -12.73
N VAL A 241 12.31 -1.28 -12.13
CA VAL A 241 11.04 -1.46 -12.83
C VAL A 241 10.12 -0.31 -12.42
N GLU A 242 9.83 0.57 -13.37
CA GLU A 242 9.02 1.76 -13.14
C GLU A 242 7.55 1.39 -12.85
N LEU A 243 6.83 2.28 -12.16
CA LEU A 243 5.43 2.06 -11.78
C LEU A 243 4.49 1.88 -12.98
N ASP A 244 4.78 2.54 -14.10
CA ASP A 244 4.02 2.47 -15.34
C ASP A 244 4.70 1.65 -16.44
N GLU A 245 5.58 0.72 -16.06
CA GLU A 245 6.27 -0.17 -16.99
C GLU A 245 5.28 -1.04 -17.80
N LYS A 246 5.48 -1.07 -19.12
CA LYS A 246 4.65 -1.83 -20.06
C LYS A 246 5.40 -2.92 -20.81
N GLY A 247 6.72 -2.82 -20.85
CA GLY A 247 7.63 -3.67 -21.60
C GLY A 247 7.55 -5.11 -21.10
N GLU A 248 7.07 -5.99 -21.97
CA GLU A 248 6.89 -7.41 -21.63
C GLU A 248 8.21 -8.07 -21.23
N GLU A 249 9.33 -7.72 -21.88
CA GLU A 249 10.65 -8.25 -21.53
C GLU A 249 10.99 -8.00 -20.05
N LYS A 250 10.88 -6.76 -19.59
CA LYS A 250 11.18 -6.39 -18.20
C LYS A 250 10.21 -7.05 -17.21
N LEU A 251 8.92 -7.10 -17.54
CA LEU A 251 7.92 -7.73 -16.68
C LEU A 251 8.09 -9.26 -16.60
N VAL A 252 8.43 -9.92 -17.72
CA VAL A 252 8.73 -11.35 -17.77
C VAL A 252 10.02 -11.65 -16.99
N GLN A 253 11.05 -10.82 -17.11
CA GLN A 253 12.26 -10.93 -16.32
C GLN A 253 11.96 -10.81 -14.82
N MET A 254 11.14 -9.83 -14.40
CA MET A 254 10.69 -9.68 -13.01
C MET A 254 9.95 -10.94 -12.50
N MET A 255 9.07 -11.52 -13.33
CA MET A 255 8.38 -12.77 -12.97
C MET A 255 9.35 -13.96 -12.87
N TRP A 256 10.33 -14.06 -13.76
CA TRP A 256 11.36 -15.10 -13.72
C TRP A 256 12.21 -15.00 -12.44
N GLU A 257 12.69 -13.80 -12.11
CA GLU A 257 13.43 -13.52 -10.88
C GLU A 257 12.61 -13.85 -9.63
N THR A 258 11.30 -13.58 -9.67
CA THR A 258 10.37 -13.97 -8.61
C THR A 258 10.29 -15.49 -8.45
N MET A 259 10.28 -16.25 -9.57
CA MET A 259 10.28 -17.71 -9.52
C MET A 259 11.59 -18.28 -8.97
N VAL A 260 12.73 -17.70 -9.33
CA VAL A 260 14.04 -18.05 -8.75
C VAL A 260 14.03 -17.79 -7.24
N TYR A 261 13.57 -16.62 -6.81
CA TYR A 261 13.44 -16.27 -5.40
C TYR A 261 12.53 -17.25 -4.63
N ILE A 262 11.39 -17.65 -5.21
CA ILE A 262 10.50 -18.64 -4.60
C ILE A 262 11.23 -19.98 -4.39
N ASN A 263 12.03 -20.41 -5.37
CA ASN A 263 12.82 -21.63 -5.25
C ASN A 263 13.89 -21.52 -4.16
N GLU A 264 14.58 -20.39 -4.06
CA GLU A 264 15.56 -20.11 -2.98
C GLU A 264 14.91 -20.06 -1.59
N LYS A 265 13.66 -19.59 -1.50
CA LYS A 265 12.90 -19.48 -0.24
C LYS A 265 11.96 -20.65 0.01
N LYS A 266 12.12 -21.77 -0.70
CA LYS A 266 11.23 -22.94 -0.64
C LYS A 266 10.97 -23.42 0.79
N GLU A 267 12.00 -23.49 1.63
CA GLU A 267 11.84 -23.91 3.03
C GLU A 267 10.95 -22.95 3.84
N ALA A 268 11.17 -21.64 3.71
CA ALA A 268 10.37 -20.63 4.39
C ALA A 268 8.92 -20.63 3.89
N ILE A 269 8.71 -20.83 2.58
CA ILE A 269 7.38 -20.93 1.98
C ILE A 269 6.66 -22.20 2.45
N ASN A 270 7.34 -23.34 2.52
CA ASN A 270 6.77 -24.57 3.05
C ASN A 270 6.38 -24.43 4.52
N LYS A 271 7.23 -23.77 5.34
CA LYS A 271 6.90 -23.44 6.73
C LYS A 271 5.70 -22.50 6.84
N LEU A 272 5.58 -21.52 5.94
CA LEU A 272 4.41 -20.66 5.90
C LEU A 272 3.15 -21.45 5.51
N ALA A 273 3.25 -22.35 4.53
CA ALA A 273 2.14 -23.18 4.10
C ALA A 273 1.61 -24.05 5.25
N SER A 274 2.48 -24.72 6.01
CA SER A 274 2.05 -25.54 7.16
C SER A 274 1.37 -24.72 8.26
N LEU A 275 1.84 -23.49 8.53
CA LEU A 275 1.19 -22.58 9.47
C LEU A 275 -0.24 -22.20 9.02
N LEU A 276 -0.45 -22.03 7.71
CA LEU A 276 -1.73 -21.65 7.14
C LEU A 276 -2.71 -22.82 6.99
N THR A 277 -2.24 -24.03 6.67
CA THR A 277 -3.09 -25.22 6.49
C THR A 277 -3.40 -25.96 7.79
N HIS A 278 -2.76 -25.58 8.90
CA HIS A 278 -2.84 -26.29 10.19
C HIS A 278 -2.35 -27.74 10.12
N GLU A 279 -1.55 -28.08 9.11
CA GLU A 279 -0.81 -29.34 9.04
C GLU A 279 0.44 -29.21 9.92
N LEU A 280 0.27 -29.52 11.21
CA LEU A 280 1.34 -29.82 12.14
C LEU A 280 1.15 -31.24 12.67
#